data_AF-A0A135VJR2-F1
#
_entry.id   AF-A0A135VJR2-F1
#
_cell.length_a   1.000
_cell.length_b   1.000
_cell.length_c   1.000
_cell.angle_alpha   90.00
_cell.angle_beta   90.00
_cell.angle_gamma   90.00
#
_symmetry.space_group_name_H-M   'P 1'
#
loop_
_entity.id
_entity.type
_entity.pdbx_description
1 polymer ?
#
loop_
_entity_poly.entity_id
_entity_poly.type
_entity_poly.pdbx_seq_one_letter_code
_entity_poly.pdbx_strand_id
1 'polypeptide(L)'
;MIIGQPKAAYEQFAQMFELEIPFSSDQEDLFQGEKRVSLSPEQMDGLINQISSRYGTSAFLMQNATRIPPVGMSLFVLNDDLWEMMERKPWEEDKMLAMSTIPFCFWEQKEESTSNPKAVKRWDLGSSEMVFRSKPLSLSIAGNGGDFCGFIEQRLITSRRFGLPESRKLIPNYKFKSLELTAELSKADVQVHPLPIENLDYDFSISAKEFHNHGVQITTPGKYVTLDVEKQKPAKLKGEVHVLIAAAVNDENEHFRALMADVWFWTFQRFLGATK
;
A
#
# COMPACT_ATOMS: atom_id res chain seq x y z
N MET A 1 14.96 -6.41 2.42
CA MET A 1 15.30 -7.11 3.69
C MET A 1 14.06 -7.01 4.56
N ILE A 2 13.43 -8.13 4.91
CA ILE A 2 12.22 -8.14 5.74
C ILE A 2 12.60 -7.68 7.15
N ILE A 3 11.83 -6.75 7.70
CA ILE A 3 12.11 -6.18 9.03
C ILE A 3 11.74 -7.19 10.11
N GLY A 4 12.70 -7.56 10.95
CA GLY A 4 12.46 -8.43 12.09
C GLY A 4 11.64 -7.74 13.19
N GLN A 5 11.06 -8.54 14.07
CA GLN A 5 10.27 -8.08 15.22
C GLN A 5 10.94 -8.53 16.53
N PRO A 6 10.74 -7.82 17.65
CA PRO A 6 11.18 -8.28 18.97
C PRO A 6 10.37 -9.49 19.45
N LYS A 7 10.94 -10.27 20.37
CA LYS A 7 10.33 -11.49 20.91
C LYS A 7 8.91 -11.26 21.46
N ALA A 8 8.71 -10.17 22.20
CA ALA A 8 7.43 -9.83 22.80
C ALA A 8 6.27 -9.72 21.78
N ALA A 9 6.54 -9.24 20.57
CA ALA A 9 5.51 -9.16 19.52
C ALA A 9 5.07 -10.55 19.05
N TYR A 10 6.01 -11.48 18.92
CA TYR A 10 5.72 -12.87 18.58
C TYR A 10 5.00 -13.60 19.72
N GLU A 11 5.40 -13.39 20.97
CA GLU A 11 4.75 -13.97 22.14
C GLU A 11 3.30 -13.50 22.26
N GLN A 12 3.07 -12.19 22.08
CA GLN A 12 1.72 -11.62 22.06
C GLN A 12 0.87 -12.22 20.93
N PHE A 13 1.44 -12.38 19.73
CA PHE A 13 0.76 -13.00 18.58
C PHE A 13 0.43 -14.47 18.84
N ALA A 14 1.41 -15.23 19.31
CA ALA A 14 1.25 -16.63 19.69
C ALA A 14 0.18 -16.80 20.77
N GLN A 15 0.17 -15.95 21.80
CA GLN A 15 -0.86 -15.98 22.84
C GLN A 15 -2.25 -15.63 22.29
N MET A 16 -2.35 -14.59 21.45
CA MET A 16 -3.63 -14.12 20.91
C MET A 16 -4.31 -15.16 20.01
N PHE A 17 -3.52 -15.92 19.24
CA PHE A 17 -4.02 -16.94 18.32
C PHE A 17 -3.76 -18.38 18.81
N GLU A 18 -3.32 -18.52 20.08
CA GLU A 18 -2.95 -19.79 20.71
C GLU A 18 -1.98 -20.66 19.88
N LEU A 19 -1.04 -20.04 19.16
CA LEU A 19 -0.13 -20.71 18.23
C LEU A 19 1.21 -21.01 18.89
N GLU A 20 1.97 -21.91 18.26
CA GLU A 20 3.37 -22.15 18.62
C GLU A 20 4.30 -21.62 17.52
N ILE A 21 5.31 -20.84 17.92
CA ILE A 21 6.33 -20.32 17.02
C ILE A 21 7.67 -20.91 17.45
N PRO A 22 8.16 -21.97 16.76
CA PRO A 22 9.42 -22.58 17.13
C PRO A 22 10.58 -21.69 16.65
N PHE A 23 11.28 -21.06 17.59
CA PHE A 23 12.50 -20.32 17.32
C PHE A 23 13.72 -21.24 17.33
N SER A 24 14.69 -20.99 16.45
CA SER A 24 15.99 -21.67 16.51
C SER A 24 16.83 -21.17 17.68
N SER A 25 17.87 -21.93 18.06
CA SER A 25 18.85 -21.48 19.06
C SER A 25 19.44 -20.11 18.72
N ASP A 26 19.78 -19.90 17.45
CA ASP A 26 20.37 -18.65 16.99
C ASP A 26 19.38 -17.48 17.12
N GLN A 27 18.09 -17.71 16.85
CA GLN A 27 17.06 -16.70 17.04
C GLN A 27 16.86 -16.37 18.52
N GLU A 28 16.89 -17.38 19.38
CA GLU A 28 16.83 -17.20 20.84
C GLU A 28 18.02 -16.40 21.38
N ASP A 29 19.23 -16.69 20.90
CA ASP A 29 20.43 -15.93 21.26
C ASP A 29 20.34 -14.47 20.76
N LEU A 30 19.79 -14.25 19.57
CA LEU A 30 19.54 -12.91 19.05
C LEU A 30 18.52 -12.15 19.92
N PHE A 31 17.45 -12.80 20.39
CA PHE A 31 16.48 -12.19 21.28
C PHE A 31 17.06 -11.86 22.66
N GLN A 32 17.95 -12.70 23.21
CA GLN A 32 18.67 -12.40 24.46
C GLN A 32 19.55 -11.15 24.32
N GLY A 33 20.09 -10.91 23.12
CA GLY A 33 20.78 -9.67 22.77
C GLY A 33 19.86 -8.50 22.41
N GLU A 34 18.56 -8.58 22.72
CA GLU A 34 17.52 -7.59 22.42
C GLU A 34 17.41 -7.23 20.92
N LYS A 35 17.84 -8.15 20.05
CA LYS A 35 17.76 -7.94 18.59
C LYS A 35 16.40 -8.34 18.05
N ARG A 36 16.05 -7.69 16.94
CA ARG A 36 14.86 -8.01 16.14
C ARG A 36 15.17 -9.18 15.21
N VAL A 37 14.23 -10.11 15.10
CA VAL A 37 14.38 -11.34 14.31
C VAL A 37 13.22 -11.43 13.33
N SER A 38 13.50 -11.75 12.07
CA SER A 38 12.48 -12.12 11.09
C SER A 38 12.26 -13.63 11.10
N LEU A 39 11.01 -14.04 10.88
CA LEU A 39 10.70 -15.45 10.63
C LEU A 39 11.22 -15.86 9.25
N SER A 40 11.71 -17.09 9.14
CA SER A 40 12.00 -17.69 7.84
C SER A 40 10.70 -17.96 7.07
N PRO A 41 10.76 -18.12 5.74
CA PRO A 41 9.59 -18.52 4.95
C PRO A 41 8.92 -19.80 5.49
N GLU A 42 9.72 -20.78 5.93
CA GLU A 42 9.21 -22.05 6.49
C GLU A 42 8.49 -21.85 7.83
N GLN A 43 9.02 -20.97 8.69
CA GLN A 43 8.36 -20.60 9.95
C GLN A 43 7.03 -19.88 9.67
N MET A 44 7.02 -18.98 8.69
CA MET A 44 5.80 -18.29 8.26
C MET A 44 4.77 -19.27 7.69
N ASP A 45 5.18 -20.21 6.85
CA ASP A 45 4.30 -21.26 6.32
C ASP A 45 3.74 -22.16 7.42
N GLY A 46 4.59 -22.53 8.39
CA GLY A 46 4.18 -23.26 9.59
C GLY A 46 3.12 -22.51 10.39
N LEU A 47 3.29 -21.21 10.58
CA LEU A 47 2.34 -20.34 11.27
C LEU A 47 1.00 -20.30 10.52
N ILE A 48 1.02 -20.10 9.20
CA ILE A 48 -0.19 -20.05 8.36
C ILE A 48 -0.92 -21.40 8.36
N ASN A 49 -0.20 -22.53 8.40
CA ASN A 49 -0.78 -23.86 8.52
C ASN A 49 -1.54 -24.03 9.84
N GLN A 50 -0.96 -23.57 10.95
CA GLN A 50 -1.62 -23.62 12.26
C GLN A 50 -2.86 -22.72 12.27
N ILE A 51 -2.76 -21.49 11.77
CA ILE A 51 -3.89 -20.56 11.63
C ILE A 51 -5.01 -21.19 10.80
N SER A 52 -4.66 -21.76 9.65
CA SER A 52 -5.62 -22.38 8.73
C SER A 52 -6.31 -23.58 9.37
N SER A 53 -5.59 -24.40 10.13
CA SER A 53 -6.15 -25.57 10.81
C SER A 53 -7.06 -25.20 11.99
N ARG A 54 -6.72 -24.13 12.73
CA ARG A 54 -7.45 -23.74 13.95
C ARG A 54 -8.64 -22.84 13.66
N TYR A 55 -8.48 -21.86 12.78
CA TYR A 55 -9.46 -20.80 12.55
C TYR A 55 -10.10 -20.87 11.16
N GLY A 56 -9.50 -21.59 10.22
CA GLY A 56 -9.87 -21.55 8.81
C GLY A 56 -9.32 -20.30 8.12
N THR A 57 -8.63 -20.48 6.99
CA THR A 57 -7.93 -19.39 6.29
C THR A 57 -8.84 -18.21 5.91
N SER A 58 -10.01 -18.49 5.31
CA SER A 58 -10.94 -17.43 4.91
C SER A 58 -11.52 -16.69 6.11
N ALA A 59 -11.84 -17.38 7.20
CA ALA A 59 -12.38 -16.75 8.40
C ALA A 59 -11.34 -15.85 9.08
N PHE A 60 -10.09 -16.32 9.18
CA PHE A 60 -8.98 -15.51 9.67
C PHE A 60 -8.79 -14.23 8.85
N LEU A 61 -8.76 -14.33 7.52
CA LEU A 61 -8.60 -13.17 6.64
C LEU A 61 -9.74 -12.16 6.81
N MET A 62 -10.99 -12.64 6.83
CA MET A 62 -12.17 -11.78 6.97
C MET A 62 -12.23 -11.08 8.33
N GLN A 63 -11.93 -11.79 9.43
CA GLN A 63 -12.05 -11.25 10.79
C GLN A 63 -10.92 -10.27 11.14
N ASN A 64 -9.73 -10.46 10.58
CA ASN A 64 -8.56 -9.65 10.94
C ASN A 64 -8.25 -8.53 9.93
N ALA A 65 -8.92 -8.48 8.78
CA ALA A 65 -8.77 -7.38 7.83
C ALA A 65 -9.04 -6.01 8.47
N THR A 66 -10.00 -5.92 9.40
CA THR A 66 -10.36 -4.67 10.10
C THR A 66 -9.42 -4.30 11.25
N ARG A 67 -8.45 -5.16 11.60
CA ARG A 67 -7.50 -4.94 12.70
C ARG A 67 -6.14 -4.43 12.24
N ILE A 68 -5.86 -4.52 10.95
CA ILE A 68 -4.61 -4.07 10.32
C ILE A 68 -4.57 -2.55 10.11
N PRO A 69 -5.70 -1.87 9.79
CA PRO A 69 -5.70 -0.43 9.64
C PRO A 69 -5.12 0.33 10.86
N PRO A 70 -4.54 1.51 10.63
CA PRO A 70 -4.51 2.22 9.35
C PRO A 70 -3.58 1.57 8.30
N VAL A 71 -4.07 1.49 7.06
CA VAL A 71 -3.30 1.06 5.87
C VAL A 71 -3.19 2.21 4.89
N GLY A 72 -2.00 2.33 4.33
CA GLY A 72 -1.72 3.14 3.18
C GLY A 72 -1.99 2.39 1.89
N MET A 73 -2.36 3.12 0.84
CA MET A 73 -2.67 2.58 -0.48
C MET A 73 -2.06 3.47 -1.57
N SER A 74 -1.55 2.87 -2.63
CA SER A 74 -1.23 3.57 -3.87
C SER A 74 -1.72 2.76 -5.06
N LEU A 75 -2.59 3.38 -5.85
CA LEU A 75 -3.22 2.81 -7.02
C LEU A 75 -2.49 3.29 -8.28
N PHE A 76 -1.88 2.39 -9.02
CA PHE A 76 -1.30 2.69 -10.35
C PHE A 76 -2.14 2.00 -11.41
N VAL A 77 -2.41 2.71 -12.51
CA VAL A 77 -3.19 2.21 -13.63
C VAL A 77 -2.38 2.40 -14.90
N LEU A 78 -2.03 1.29 -15.54
CA LEU A 78 -1.23 1.26 -16.76
C LEU A 78 -2.14 1.05 -17.96
N ASN A 79 -2.39 2.14 -18.69
CA ASN A 79 -3.06 2.13 -19.99
C ASN A 79 -2.58 3.30 -20.85
N ASP A 80 -2.84 3.21 -22.16
CA ASP A 80 -2.35 4.17 -23.15
C ASP A 80 -2.83 5.60 -22.85
N ASP A 81 -4.13 5.78 -22.53
CA ASP A 81 -4.71 7.09 -22.21
C ASP A 81 -3.98 7.79 -21.04
N LEU A 82 -3.59 7.04 -20.02
CA LEU A 82 -2.85 7.57 -18.87
C LEU A 82 -1.38 7.78 -19.19
N TRP A 83 -0.77 6.94 -20.02
CA TRP A 83 0.61 7.15 -20.47
C TRP A 83 0.75 8.44 -21.27
N GLU A 84 -0.14 8.69 -22.23
CA GLU A 84 -0.19 9.97 -22.97
C GLU A 84 -0.31 11.18 -22.04
N MET A 85 -1.02 11.00 -20.92
CA MET A 85 -1.11 12.03 -19.89
C MET A 85 0.23 12.19 -19.15
N MET A 86 0.87 11.08 -18.75
CA MET A 86 2.14 11.05 -18.02
C MET A 86 3.29 11.70 -18.80
N GLU A 87 3.30 11.59 -20.13
CA GLU A 87 4.28 12.26 -21.01
C GLU A 87 4.27 13.79 -20.86
N ARG A 88 3.21 14.38 -20.30
CA ARG A 88 3.13 15.83 -20.07
C ARG A 88 3.80 16.25 -18.77
N LYS A 89 4.22 15.32 -17.91
CA LYS A 89 4.92 15.65 -16.66
C LYS A 89 6.28 16.23 -16.98
N PRO A 90 6.75 17.26 -16.26
CA PRO A 90 8.05 17.84 -16.55
C PRO A 90 9.23 17.02 -15.99
N TRP A 91 8.96 15.85 -15.40
CA TRP A 91 9.96 14.93 -14.88
C TRP A 91 9.48 13.49 -15.05
N GLU A 92 10.43 12.58 -15.28
CA GLU A 92 10.22 11.12 -15.31
C GLU A 92 8.97 10.74 -16.11
N GLU A 93 8.95 11.18 -17.38
CA GLU A 93 7.89 10.95 -18.37
C GLU A 93 7.68 9.44 -18.61
N ASP A 94 8.71 8.64 -18.37
CA ASP A 94 8.74 7.18 -18.48
C ASP A 94 8.17 6.44 -17.24
N LYS A 95 7.79 7.17 -16.20
CA LYS A 95 7.22 6.58 -14.97
C LYS A 95 5.75 6.94 -14.81
N MET A 96 4.95 6.06 -14.22
CA MET A 96 3.53 6.27 -13.96
C MET A 96 3.32 6.83 -12.55
N LEU A 97 2.60 7.95 -12.42
CA LEU A 97 2.14 8.40 -11.10
C LEU A 97 0.99 7.54 -10.59
N ALA A 98 0.86 7.43 -9.27
CA ALA A 98 -0.30 6.82 -8.66
C ALA A 98 -1.58 7.59 -9.05
N MET A 99 -2.57 6.94 -9.66
CA MET A 99 -3.89 7.53 -9.92
C MET A 99 -4.52 8.07 -8.65
N SER A 100 -4.47 7.27 -7.58
CA SER A 100 -4.99 7.65 -6.28
C SER A 100 -4.13 7.11 -5.15
N THR A 101 -4.08 7.83 -4.03
CA THR A 101 -3.26 7.48 -2.87
C THR A 101 -4.00 7.68 -1.57
N ILE A 102 -3.71 6.83 -0.58
CA ILE A 102 -4.03 7.02 0.83
C ILE A 102 -2.69 6.87 1.57
N PRO A 103 -2.16 7.89 2.27
CA PRO A 103 -2.76 9.19 2.53
C PRO A 103 -2.66 10.16 1.34
N PHE A 104 -3.11 11.40 1.55
CA PHE A 104 -3.02 12.46 0.56
C PHE A 104 -1.56 12.87 0.31
N CYS A 105 -1.12 12.66 -0.93
CA CYS A 105 0.19 13.08 -1.43
C CYS A 105 -0.02 14.17 -2.48
N PHE A 106 0.58 15.34 -2.29
CA PHE A 106 0.35 16.50 -3.15
C PHE A 106 1.58 17.40 -3.24
N TRP A 107 1.57 18.32 -4.19
CA TRP A 107 2.62 19.31 -4.36
C TRP A 107 2.34 20.54 -3.49
N GLU A 108 3.34 21.05 -2.78
CA GLU A 108 3.23 22.33 -2.07
C GLU A 108 4.54 23.13 -2.18
N GLN A 109 4.49 24.33 -2.78
CA GLN A 109 5.68 25.14 -3.10
C GLN A 109 6.67 25.30 -1.95
N LYS A 110 6.16 25.49 -0.73
CA LYS A 110 6.99 25.75 0.45
C LYS A 110 7.82 24.54 0.88
N GLU A 111 7.51 23.35 0.37
CA GLU A 111 8.24 22.11 0.63
C GLU A 111 9.40 21.89 -0.37
N GLU A 112 9.53 22.74 -1.40
CA GLU A 112 10.60 22.67 -2.40
C GLU A 112 11.95 22.96 -1.74
N SER A 113 12.86 22.00 -1.80
CA SER A 113 14.20 22.09 -1.23
C SER A 113 15.18 21.21 -2.00
N THR A 114 16.48 21.32 -1.74
CA THR A 114 17.51 20.48 -2.39
C THR A 114 17.27 18.98 -2.16
N SER A 115 16.73 18.60 -1.00
CA SER A 115 16.37 17.21 -0.68
C SER A 115 14.95 16.82 -1.10
N ASN A 116 14.11 17.77 -1.50
CA ASN A 116 12.75 17.56 -2.02
C ASN A 116 12.49 18.47 -3.24
N PRO A 117 13.17 18.24 -4.38
CA PRO A 117 13.09 19.13 -5.56
C PRO A 117 11.71 19.09 -6.24
N LYS A 118 10.93 18.04 -5.98
CA LYS A 118 9.54 17.90 -6.47
C LYS A 118 8.52 18.52 -5.51
N ALA A 119 8.95 19.10 -4.38
CA ALA A 119 8.09 19.75 -3.38
C ALA A 119 6.90 18.86 -2.94
N VAL A 120 7.14 17.55 -2.85
CA VAL A 120 6.10 16.60 -2.45
C VAL A 120 5.83 16.78 -0.97
N LYS A 121 4.56 16.91 -0.62
CA LYS A 121 4.05 16.80 0.72
C LYS A 121 3.20 15.55 0.85
N ARG A 122 3.38 14.84 1.95
CA ARG A 122 2.55 13.69 2.33
C ARG A 122 1.89 14.03 3.66
N TRP A 123 0.58 13.87 3.74
CA TRP A 123 -0.10 13.90 5.02
C TRP A 123 0.19 12.63 5.81
N ASP A 124 0.09 12.73 7.13
CA ASP A 124 0.10 11.57 7.99
C ASP A 124 -1.07 10.66 7.64
N LEU A 125 -0.84 9.35 7.79
CA LEU A 125 -1.86 8.36 7.50
C LEU A 125 -2.98 8.44 8.55
N GLY A 126 -4.14 8.91 8.11
CA GLY A 126 -5.36 8.96 8.91
C GLY A 126 -6.08 7.62 8.99
N SER A 127 -7.35 7.66 9.41
CA SER A 127 -8.20 6.47 9.44
C SER A 127 -8.43 5.91 8.04
N SER A 128 -8.32 4.59 7.91
CA SER A 128 -8.65 3.82 6.73
C SER A 128 -9.35 2.54 7.15
N GLU A 129 -10.05 1.95 6.20
CA GLU A 129 -10.78 0.70 6.39
C GLU A 129 -10.27 -0.33 5.38
N MET A 130 -10.20 -1.58 5.81
CA MET A 130 -9.89 -2.71 4.95
C MET A 130 -10.88 -3.83 5.22
N VAL A 131 -11.53 -4.30 4.15
CA VAL A 131 -12.55 -5.36 4.22
C VAL A 131 -12.22 -6.43 3.20
N PHE A 132 -12.02 -7.65 3.69
CA PHE A 132 -11.88 -8.83 2.84
C PHE A 132 -13.16 -9.65 2.85
N ARG A 133 -13.59 -10.10 1.67
CA ARG A 133 -14.73 -11.00 1.49
C ARG A 133 -14.27 -12.24 0.75
N SER A 134 -14.66 -13.41 1.25
CA SER A 134 -14.41 -14.68 0.56
C SER A 134 -15.45 -15.00 -0.51
N LYS A 135 -16.67 -14.42 -0.40
CA LYS A 135 -17.77 -14.55 -1.37
C LYS A 135 -18.61 -13.26 -1.43
N PRO A 136 -18.60 -12.51 -2.55
CA PRO A 136 -17.65 -12.65 -3.67
C PRO A 136 -16.21 -12.46 -3.17
N LEU A 137 -15.25 -13.04 -3.88
CA LEU A 137 -13.85 -12.97 -3.51
C LEU A 137 -13.29 -11.57 -3.84
N SER A 138 -13.20 -10.70 -2.83
CA SER A 138 -12.82 -9.30 -3.02
C SER A 138 -12.06 -8.71 -1.83
N LEU A 139 -11.26 -7.69 -2.10
CA LEU A 139 -10.65 -6.81 -1.10
C LEU A 139 -11.11 -5.37 -1.37
N SER A 140 -11.60 -4.70 -0.33
CA SER A 140 -11.99 -3.30 -0.36
C SER A 140 -11.14 -2.49 0.61
N ILE A 141 -10.66 -1.33 0.17
CA ILE A 141 -9.89 -0.38 0.97
C ILE A 141 -10.52 0.99 0.83
N ALA A 142 -10.80 1.64 1.95
CA ALA A 142 -11.38 2.98 1.97
C ALA A 142 -10.57 3.92 2.86
N GLY A 143 -10.56 5.20 2.52
CA GLY A 143 -9.87 6.23 3.29
C GLY A 143 -9.87 7.58 2.61
N ASN A 144 -9.17 8.53 3.25
CA ASN A 144 -9.01 9.88 2.73
C ASN A 144 -7.65 10.04 2.07
N GLY A 145 -7.63 10.62 0.88
CA GLY A 145 -6.51 10.47 -0.03
C GLY A 145 -6.43 11.52 -1.12
N GLY A 146 -5.47 11.32 -2.02
CA GLY A 146 -5.33 12.10 -3.24
C GLY A 146 -5.89 11.34 -4.43
N ASP A 147 -6.57 12.05 -5.32
CA ASP A 147 -6.89 11.56 -6.66
C ASP A 147 -6.57 12.67 -7.65
N PHE A 148 -5.79 12.36 -8.69
CA PHE A 148 -5.51 13.36 -9.73
C PHE A 148 -6.59 13.41 -10.82
N CYS A 149 -7.63 12.55 -10.75
CA CYS A 149 -8.82 12.59 -11.60
C CYS A 149 -8.56 12.60 -13.13
N GLY A 150 -7.43 12.08 -13.62
CA GLY A 150 -7.07 12.20 -15.03
C GLY A 150 -6.63 13.62 -15.46
N PHE A 151 -6.19 14.45 -14.50
CA PHE A 151 -5.52 15.73 -14.76
C PHE A 151 -4.20 15.79 -14.02
N ILE A 152 -3.11 15.76 -14.76
CA ILE A 152 -1.77 15.88 -14.19
C ILE A 152 -1.39 17.34 -13.92
N GLU A 153 -2.18 18.33 -14.35
CA GLU A 153 -1.73 19.72 -14.39
C GLU A 153 -2.60 20.68 -13.59
N GLN A 154 -2.02 21.25 -12.54
CA GLN A 154 -2.37 22.60 -12.10
C GLN A 154 -1.33 23.56 -12.69
N ARG A 155 -1.77 24.54 -13.49
CA ARG A 155 -0.86 25.63 -13.89
C ARG A 155 -0.61 26.50 -12.67
N LEU A 156 0.62 26.49 -12.16
CA LEU A 156 1.06 27.53 -11.25
C LEU A 156 1.21 28.81 -12.05
N ILE A 157 0.27 29.74 -11.86
CA ILE A 157 0.49 31.14 -12.23
C ILE A 157 1.08 31.79 -10.99
N THR A 158 2.40 31.76 -10.86
CA THR A 158 3.07 32.58 -9.85
C THR A 158 2.91 34.05 -10.27
N SER A 159 2.02 34.78 -9.60
CA SER A 159 1.86 36.20 -9.83
C SER A 159 3.02 36.97 -9.20
N ARG A 160 3.74 37.77 -9.99
CA ARG A 160 4.50 38.91 -9.49
C ARG A 160 4.16 40.20 -10.23
N ARG A 161 4.38 41.32 -9.54
CA ARG A 161 4.28 42.70 -10.04
C ARG A 161 4.90 42.78 -11.45
N PHE A 162 4.19 43.42 -12.39
CA PHE A 162 4.58 43.63 -13.80
C PHE A 162 4.29 42.51 -14.83
N GLY A 163 3.19 41.76 -14.66
CA GLY A 163 2.39 41.29 -15.81
C GLY A 163 2.91 40.11 -16.65
N LEU A 164 4.04 39.48 -16.29
CA LEU A 164 4.52 38.24 -16.93
C LEU A 164 4.64 37.11 -15.89
N PRO A 165 4.06 35.90 -16.14
CA PRO A 165 4.16 34.78 -15.21
C PRO A 165 5.58 34.20 -15.19
N GLU A 166 6.12 33.95 -13.99
CA GLU A 166 7.54 33.63 -13.75
C GLU A 166 7.91 32.18 -14.09
N SER A 167 6.97 31.23 -14.09
CA SER A 167 7.13 29.92 -14.74
C SER A 167 5.77 29.24 -15.01
N ARG A 168 5.71 28.34 -16.00
CA ARG A 168 4.56 27.46 -16.27
C ARG A 168 4.90 26.02 -15.89
N LYS A 169 5.39 25.78 -14.66
CA LYS A 169 5.73 24.42 -14.20
C LYS A 169 4.44 23.60 -14.10
N LEU A 170 4.39 22.48 -14.81
CA LEU A 170 3.32 21.50 -14.72
C LEU A 170 3.55 20.66 -13.47
N ILE A 171 2.54 20.51 -12.62
CA ILE A 171 2.65 19.79 -11.35
C ILE A 171 1.45 18.86 -11.15
N PRO A 172 1.65 17.63 -10.64
CA PRO A 172 0.57 16.71 -10.33
C PRO A 172 -0.49 17.36 -9.45
N ASN A 173 -1.73 17.34 -9.93
CA ASN A 173 -2.86 18.00 -9.29
C ASN A 173 -3.73 16.99 -8.52
N TYR A 174 -3.16 16.39 -7.49
CA TYR A 174 -3.95 15.55 -6.59
C TYR A 174 -4.93 16.42 -5.82
N LYS A 175 -6.21 16.07 -5.91
CA LYS A 175 -7.26 16.65 -5.08
C LYS A 175 -7.52 15.74 -3.90
N PHE A 176 -7.73 16.36 -2.74
CA PHE A 176 -8.16 15.63 -1.56
C PHE A 176 -9.56 15.05 -1.78
N LYS A 177 -9.71 13.74 -1.60
CA LYS A 177 -10.93 12.97 -1.85
C LYS A 177 -11.12 11.85 -0.82
N SER A 178 -12.37 11.48 -0.58
CA SER A 178 -12.71 10.19 0.03
C SER A 178 -12.74 9.13 -1.06
N LEU A 179 -12.03 8.04 -0.84
CA LEU A 179 -11.77 6.99 -1.82
C LEU A 179 -12.24 5.65 -1.27
N GLU A 180 -12.86 4.83 -2.11
CA GLU A 180 -13.05 3.39 -1.88
C GLU A 180 -12.61 2.63 -3.12
N LEU A 181 -11.59 1.78 -2.96
CA LEU A 181 -11.16 0.85 -3.98
C LEU A 181 -11.68 -0.54 -3.64
N THR A 182 -12.33 -1.20 -4.59
CA THR A 182 -12.71 -2.61 -4.48
C THR A 182 -12.10 -3.41 -5.61
N ALA A 183 -11.29 -4.42 -5.28
CA ALA A 183 -10.67 -5.34 -6.22
C ALA A 183 -11.32 -6.74 -6.13
N GLU A 184 -11.85 -7.24 -7.24
CA GLU A 184 -12.23 -8.64 -7.41
C GLU A 184 -10.96 -9.47 -7.65
N LEU A 185 -10.71 -10.48 -6.81
CA LEU A 185 -9.39 -11.14 -6.75
C LEU A 185 -9.30 -12.40 -7.62
N SER A 186 -10.36 -12.73 -8.36
CA SER A 186 -10.42 -13.94 -9.21
C SER A 186 -9.36 -13.99 -10.31
N LYS A 187 -8.83 -12.83 -10.72
CA LYS A 187 -7.75 -12.68 -11.71
C LYS A 187 -6.57 -11.86 -11.18
N ALA A 188 -6.48 -11.71 -9.87
CA ALA A 188 -5.40 -10.98 -9.24
C ALA A 188 -4.16 -11.84 -9.03
N ASP A 189 -2.99 -11.27 -9.22
CA ASP A 189 -1.72 -11.77 -8.72
C ASP A 189 -1.29 -10.97 -7.50
N VAL A 190 -0.71 -11.66 -6.51
CA VAL A 190 -0.41 -11.05 -5.22
C VAL A 190 1.02 -11.36 -4.81
N GLN A 191 1.74 -10.30 -4.43
CA GLN A 191 3.13 -10.38 -3.99
C GLN A 191 3.29 -9.63 -2.67
N VAL A 192 3.68 -10.34 -1.62
CA VAL A 192 4.05 -9.72 -0.34
C VAL A 192 5.51 -9.25 -0.43
N HIS A 193 5.82 -8.13 0.23
CA HIS A 193 7.12 -7.47 0.15
C HIS A 193 7.55 -7.16 -1.30
N PRO A 194 6.69 -6.52 -2.11
CA PRO A 194 7.00 -6.26 -3.51
C PRO A 194 8.30 -5.46 -3.67
N LEU A 195 9.06 -5.76 -4.72
CA LEU A 195 10.18 -4.92 -5.12
C LEU A 195 9.64 -3.67 -5.84
N PRO A 196 10.34 -2.53 -5.77
CA PRO A 196 9.97 -1.35 -6.54
C PRO A 196 9.91 -1.68 -8.04
N ILE A 197 8.84 -1.27 -8.72
CA ILE A 197 8.70 -1.43 -10.16
C ILE A 197 9.28 -0.19 -10.84
N GLU A 198 10.17 -0.39 -11.81
CA GLU A 198 10.97 0.68 -12.41
C GLU A 198 10.12 1.79 -13.07
N ASN A 199 9.01 1.42 -13.70
CA ASN A 199 8.13 2.34 -14.41
C ASN A 199 7.03 2.97 -13.52
N LEU A 200 7.12 2.85 -12.19
CA LEU A 200 6.19 3.51 -11.26
C LEU A 200 6.91 4.66 -10.53
N ASP A 201 6.26 5.82 -10.47
CA ASP A 201 6.74 7.00 -9.74
C ASP A 201 6.16 6.96 -8.32
N TYR A 202 7.04 6.71 -7.35
CA TYR A 202 6.69 6.62 -5.94
C TYR A 202 6.79 7.96 -5.20
N ASP A 203 7.12 9.05 -5.89
CA ASP A 203 7.32 10.33 -5.22
C ASP A 203 6.01 10.89 -4.71
N PHE A 204 4.92 10.78 -5.47
CA PHE A 204 3.59 11.16 -4.99
C PHE A 204 2.82 9.98 -4.40
N SER A 205 3.52 9.05 -3.75
CA SER A 205 2.92 7.90 -3.08
C SER A 205 3.61 7.61 -1.75
N ILE A 206 3.16 6.56 -1.07
CA ILE A 206 3.96 5.91 -0.02
C ILE A 206 5.27 5.42 -0.63
N SER A 207 6.34 5.43 0.16
CA SER A 207 7.66 5.06 -0.33
C SER A 207 7.71 3.58 -0.74
N ALA A 208 8.43 3.27 -1.82
CA ALA A 208 8.62 1.88 -2.25
C ALA A 208 9.26 1.00 -1.16
N LYS A 209 10.11 1.60 -0.31
CA LYS A 209 10.71 0.93 0.85
C LYS A 209 9.65 0.47 1.85
N GLU A 210 8.64 1.27 2.11
CA GLU A 210 7.57 0.94 3.06
C GLU A 210 6.70 -0.20 2.52
N PHE A 211 6.34 -0.16 1.23
CA PHE A 211 5.66 -1.29 0.57
C PHE A 211 6.49 -2.57 0.61
N HIS A 212 7.79 -2.48 0.36
CA HIS A 212 8.67 -3.65 0.46
C HIS A 212 8.75 -4.21 1.88
N ASN A 213 8.75 -3.37 2.90
CA ASN A 213 8.93 -3.82 4.28
C ASN A 213 7.66 -4.40 4.89
N HIS A 214 6.50 -3.75 4.69
CA HIS A 214 5.25 -4.05 5.40
C HIS A 214 4.02 -4.00 4.49
N GLY A 215 4.19 -4.40 3.23
CA GLY A 215 3.16 -4.25 2.22
C GLY A 215 2.97 -5.44 1.31
N VAL A 216 1.92 -5.30 0.51
CA VAL A 216 1.50 -6.25 -0.50
C VAL A 216 1.15 -5.50 -1.78
N GLN A 217 1.50 -6.08 -2.91
CA GLN A 217 1.06 -5.65 -4.23
C GLN A 217 -0.01 -6.61 -4.74
N ILE A 218 -1.06 -6.05 -5.32
CA ILE A 218 -2.10 -6.76 -6.05
C ILE A 218 -2.07 -6.27 -7.50
N THR A 219 -1.73 -7.15 -8.43
CA THR A 219 -1.76 -6.88 -9.88
C THR A 219 -2.99 -7.54 -10.49
N THR A 220 -3.82 -6.80 -11.23
CA THR A 220 -5.02 -7.38 -11.86
C THR A 220 -5.49 -6.54 -13.05
N PRO A 221 -6.23 -7.10 -14.03
CA PRO A 221 -6.87 -6.28 -15.05
C PRO A 221 -7.88 -5.29 -14.43
N GLY A 222 -7.84 -4.03 -14.87
CA GLY A 222 -8.64 -2.93 -14.30
C GLY A 222 -10.15 -3.15 -14.34
N LYS A 223 -10.67 -4.00 -15.23
CA LYS A 223 -12.09 -4.39 -15.26
C LYS A 223 -12.56 -5.11 -13.99
N TYR A 224 -11.63 -5.60 -13.17
CA TYR A 224 -11.87 -6.22 -11.87
C TYR A 224 -11.65 -5.26 -10.70
N VAL A 225 -11.31 -4.01 -10.96
CA VAL A 225 -11.10 -2.98 -9.94
C VAL A 225 -12.12 -1.88 -10.15
N THR A 226 -12.84 -1.56 -9.09
CA THR A 226 -13.76 -0.43 -9.04
C THR A 226 -13.20 0.61 -8.11
N LEU A 227 -13.13 1.85 -8.57
CA LEU A 227 -12.78 3.01 -7.77
C LEU A 227 -14.04 3.87 -7.58
N ASP A 228 -14.38 4.13 -6.33
CA ASP A 228 -15.37 5.13 -5.93
C ASP A 228 -14.65 6.35 -5.36
N VAL A 229 -15.07 7.54 -5.80
CA VAL A 229 -14.47 8.82 -5.45
C VAL A 229 -15.58 9.77 -5.00
N GLU A 230 -15.69 9.97 -3.70
CA GLU A 230 -16.71 10.78 -3.02
C GLU A 230 -18.16 10.44 -3.42
N LYS A 231 -18.78 11.26 -4.28
CA LYS A 231 -20.17 11.15 -4.73
C LYS A 231 -20.25 10.86 -6.22
N GLN A 232 -19.13 10.56 -6.86
CA GLN A 232 -19.10 10.19 -8.26
C GLN A 232 -19.66 8.78 -8.44
N LYS A 233 -20.06 8.44 -9.66
CA LYS A 233 -20.49 7.08 -9.95
C LYS A 233 -19.26 6.16 -9.89
N PRO A 234 -19.31 5.02 -9.17
CA PRO A 234 -18.22 4.06 -9.16
C PRO A 234 -17.82 3.66 -10.58
N ALA A 235 -16.51 3.68 -10.85
CA ALA A 235 -15.96 3.43 -12.17
C ALA A 235 -15.04 2.21 -12.16
N LYS A 236 -15.20 1.34 -13.16
CA LYS A 236 -14.21 0.29 -13.43
C LYS A 236 -13.01 0.89 -14.14
N LEU A 237 -11.82 0.42 -13.78
CA LEU A 237 -10.56 0.89 -14.36
C LEU A 237 -10.29 0.21 -15.71
N LYS A 238 -9.41 0.81 -16.50
CA LYS A 238 -8.96 0.27 -17.80
C LYS A 238 -7.47 -0.04 -17.75
N GLY A 239 -7.06 -1.09 -18.46
CA GLY A 239 -5.66 -1.54 -18.54
C GLY A 239 -5.27 -2.49 -17.40
N GLU A 240 -3.98 -2.51 -17.08
CA GLU A 240 -3.44 -3.24 -15.93
C GLU A 240 -3.43 -2.34 -14.70
N VAL A 241 -3.73 -2.90 -13.54
CA VAL A 241 -3.79 -2.15 -12.28
C VAL A 241 -2.85 -2.78 -11.28
N HIS A 242 -2.04 -1.94 -10.64
CA HIS A 242 -1.25 -2.29 -9.46
C HIS A 242 -1.82 -1.55 -8.25
N VAL A 243 -2.31 -2.30 -7.27
CA VAL A 243 -2.71 -1.77 -5.97
C VAL A 243 -1.63 -2.16 -4.97
N LEU A 244 -0.88 -1.18 -4.49
CA LEU A 244 0.08 -1.37 -3.40
C LEU A 244 -0.55 -0.94 -2.09
N ILE A 245 -0.42 -1.78 -1.07
CA ILE A 245 -1.01 -1.59 0.26
C ILE A 245 0.10 -1.78 1.28
N ALA A 246 0.23 -0.88 2.24
CA ALA A 246 1.17 -1.01 3.35
C ALA A 246 0.47 -0.74 4.68
N ALA A 247 0.80 -1.49 5.72
CA ALA A 247 0.37 -1.14 7.07
C ALA A 247 1.14 0.09 7.56
N ALA A 248 0.45 1.03 8.22
CA ALA A 248 1.13 2.12 8.91
C ALA A 248 1.88 1.54 10.12
N VAL A 249 3.21 1.61 10.08
CA VAL A 249 4.09 1.24 11.19
C VAL A 249 4.93 2.47 11.48
N ASN A 250 4.37 3.38 12.27
CA ASN A 250 4.93 4.72 12.48
C ASN A 250 5.84 4.80 13.71
N ASP A 251 5.84 3.79 14.58
CA ASP A 251 6.60 3.78 15.83
C ASP A 251 7.25 2.40 16.09
N GLU A 252 8.34 2.40 16.86
CA GLU A 252 9.02 1.20 17.34
C GLU A 252 8.13 0.37 18.28
N ASN A 253 6.98 0.88 18.73
CA ASN A 253 6.06 0.14 19.57
C ASN A 253 4.96 -0.60 18.78
N GLU A 254 4.87 -0.41 17.46
CA GLU A 254 3.84 -1.03 16.62
C GLU A 254 4.26 -2.40 16.04
N HIS A 255 5.29 -3.02 16.61
CA HIS A 255 5.81 -4.33 16.20
C HIS A 255 4.75 -5.42 16.09
N PHE A 256 3.81 -5.44 17.04
CA PHE A 256 2.70 -6.39 17.01
C PHE A 256 1.79 -6.18 15.78
N ARG A 257 1.49 -4.92 15.44
CA ARG A 257 0.69 -4.60 14.23
C ARG A 257 1.46 -4.96 12.97
N ALA A 258 2.74 -4.64 12.90
CA ALA A 258 3.60 -4.99 11.77
C ALA A 258 3.58 -6.51 11.53
N LEU A 259 3.75 -7.31 12.60
CA LEU A 259 3.64 -8.76 12.53
C LEU A 259 2.24 -9.23 12.08
N MET A 260 1.18 -8.66 12.64
CA MET A 260 -0.19 -8.99 12.26
C MET A 260 -0.46 -8.70 10.78
N ALA A 261 0.02 -7.57 10.27
CA ALA A 261 -0.08 -7.20 8.86
C ALA A 261 0.69 -8.19 7.98
N ASP A 262 1.95 -8.48 8.31
CA ASP A 262 2.80 -9.41 7.55
C ASP A 262 2.15 -10.81 7.49
N VAL A 263 1.73 -11.37 8.63
CA VAL A 263 1.08 -12.69 8.66
C VAL A 263 -0.22 -12.68 7.85
N TRP A 264 -1.01 -11.60 7.92
CA TRP A 264 -2.22 -11.48 7.13
C TRP A 264 -1.92 -11.42 5.63
N PHE A 265 -0.93 -10.62 5.20
CA PHE A 265 -0.55 -10.49 3.79
C PHE A 265 0.00 -11.81 3.24
N TRP A 266 0.83 -12.53 3.99
CA TRP A 266 1.30 -13.86 3.61
C TRP A 266 0.16 -14.88 3.53
N THR A 267 -0.75 -14.88 4.51
CA THR A 267 -1.95 -15.72 4.47
C THR A 267 -2.81 -15.40 3.25
N PHE A 268 -2.95 -14.12 2.92
CA PHE A 268 -3.73 -13.63 1.80
C PHE A 268 -3.14 -14.06 0.45
N GLN A 269 -1.83 -13.89 0.24
CA GLN A 269 -1.13 -14.36 -0.95
C GLN A 269 -1.30 -15.87 -1.13
N ARG A 270 -1.07 -16.65 -0.07
CA ARG A 270 -1.20 -18.11 -0.12
C ARG A 270 -2.64 -18.56 -0.39
N PHE A 271 -3.62 -17.92 0.25
CA PHE A 271 -5.03 -18.20 0.02
C PHE A 271 -5.39 -18.00 -1.45
N LEU A 272 -4.97 -16.89 -2.05
CA LEU A 272 -5.24 -16.63 -3.47
C LEU A 272 -4.52 -17.60 -4.39
N GLY A 273 -3.25 -17.93 -4.10
CA GLY A 273 -2.48 -18.93 -4.85
C GLY A 273 -3.13 -20.32 -4.84
N ALA A 274 -3.80 -20.70 -3.76
CA ALA A 274 -4.54 -21.96 -3.65
C ALA A 274 -5.92 -21.96 -4.32
N THR A 275 -6.48 -20.78 -4.62
CA THR A 275 -7.81 -20.64 -5.27
C THR A 275 -7.77 -20.51 -6.79
N LYS A 276 -6.56 -20.42 -7.37
CA LYS A 276 -6.33 -20.40 -8.83
C LYS A 276 -6.23 -21.82 -9.38
#